data_AF-A0A3L7SSP6-F1
#
_entry.id   AF-A0A3L7SSP6-F1
#
_cell.length_a   1.000
_cell.length_b   1.000
_cell.length_c   1.000
_cell.angle_alpha   90.00
_cell.angle_beta   90.00
_cell.angle_gamma   90.00
#
_symmetry.space_group_name_H-M   'P 1'
#
loop_
_entity.id
_entity.type
_entity.pdbx_description
1 polymer ?
#
loop_
_entity_poly.entity_id
_entity_poly.type
_entity_poly.pdbx_seq_one_letter_code
_entity_poly.pdbx_strand_id
1 'polypeptide(L)'
;MATVIGSILAAVAGLVGGRLLVAGVGRLVEPSIPPGSRAMLWTPVVAAAAALSLWWWEVLCRGLVPEGADASLAMLATRFALHGTLFLLLAAATWVDLRHRIIPDAITVPGVLAGLAALAAWPDGLLPVIREVPRSFAPPLREADVLGFVGPLRGPWPTWLEPAPSLAGLAIAIVAFTVWWLVGTEPGVSETRMGAWWRRLVAPRPLVAITGAGVVVTTWLVGGDHWRGLVSALGGLAVSAGMVWLTRAGASRALGREAMGLGDVTLMAMVGAWLGWQPCVLACFLAVFIGLAHGVAQLVLHSETELPFGPSLCLGAALVVVGWRPLWG
;
A
#
# COMPACT_ATOMS: atom_id res chain seq x y z
N MET A 1 30.87 -4.21 4.97
CA MET A 1 30.76 -2.73 5.05
C MET A 1 29.41 -2.23 4.55
N ALA A 2 28.98 -2.60 3.33
CA ALA A 2 27.68 -2.19 2.77
C ALA A 2 26.46 -2.60 3.63
N THR A 3 26.47 -3.80 4.22
CA THR A 3 25.39 -4.29 5.09
C THR A 3 25.25 -3.51 6.39
N VAL A 4 26.38 -3.14 7.02
CA VAL A 4 26.42 -2.33 8.25
C VAL A 4 25.91 -0.91 7.98
N ILE A 5 26.35 -0.29 6.89
CA ILE A 5 25.85 1.03 6.45
C ILE A 5 24.33 0.95 6.21
N GLY A 6 23.87 -0.11 5.55
CA GLY A 6 22.43 -0.35 5.32
C GLY A 6 21.62 -0.44 6.61
N SER A 7 22.09 -1.16 7.63
CA SER A 7 21.43 -1.22 8.94
C SER A 7 21.37 0.14 9.63
N ILE A 8 22.43 0.95 9.55
CA ILE A 8 22.44 2.31 10.09
C ILE A 8 21.41 3.18 9.36
N LEU A 9 21.37 3.11 8.02
CA LEU A 9 20.40 3.85 7.22
C LEU A 9 18.96 3.42 7.52
N ALA A 10 18.70 2.13 7.71
CA ALA A 10 17.40 1.61 8.12
C ALA A 10 16.97 2.14 9.50
N ALA A 11 17.88 2.18 10.47
CA ALA A 11 17.61 2.76 11.79
C ALA A 11 17.28 4.26 11.70
N VAL A 12 18.08 5.02 10.93
CA VAL A 12 17.85 6.45 10.71
C VAL A 12 16.52 6.69 10.00
N ALA A 13 16.20 5.91 8.96
CA ALA A 13 14.94 5.98 8.24
C ALA A 13 13.76 5.70 9.18
N GLY A 14 13.84 4.70 10.05
CA GLY A 14 12.80 4.41 11.03
C GLY A 14 12.66 5.50 12.10
N LEU A 15 13.77 6.07 12.59
CA LEU A 15 13.74 7.22 13.53
C LEU A 15 13.08 8.45 12.90
N VAL A 16 13.46 8.79 11.66
CA VAL A 16 12.89 9.91 10.92
C VAL A 16 11.41 9.65 10.61
N GLY A 17 11.09 8.47 10.10
CA GLY A 17 9.73 8.04 9.79
C GLY A 17 8.82 8.08 11.01
N GLY A 18 9.27 7.58 12.16
CA GLY A 18 8.50 7.63 13.40
C GLY A 18 8.32 9.06 13.94
N ARG A 19 9.32 9.94 13.79
CA ARG A 19 9.16 11.37 14.11
C ARG A 19 8.15 12.06 13.19
N LEU A 20 8.20 11.76 11.90
CA LEU A 20 7.24 12.27 10.92
C LEU A 20 5.83 11.75 11.19
N LEU A 21 5.68 10.48 11.60
CA LEU A 21 4.40 9.90 11.98
C LEU A 21 3.81 10.65 13.19
N VAL A 22 4.58 10.84 14.27
CA VAL A 22 4.12 11.60 15.45
C VAL A 22 3.78 13.04 15.08
N ALA A 23 4.64 13.73 14.32
CA ALA A 23 4.42 15.12 13.92
C ALA A 23 3.23 15.26 12.95
N GLY A 24 3.06 14.32 12.03
CA GLY A 24 1.98 14.29 11.05
C GLY A 24 0.63 14.01 11.70
N VAL A 25 0.55 12.94 12.50
CA VAL A 25 -0.67 12.57 13.24
C VAL A 25 -1.06 13.66 14.23
N GLY A 26 -0.09 14.21 14.98
CA GLY A 26 -0.35 15.33 15.92
C GLY A 26 -0.84 16.60 15.21
N ARG A 27 -0.47 16.84 13.95
CA ARG A 27 -0.98 17.98 13.18
C ARG A 27 -2.36 17.73 12.55
N LEU A 28 -2.68 16.48 12.24
CA LEU A 28 -3.90 16.11 11.51
C LEU A 28 -5.09 15.80 12.43
N VAL A 29 -4.84 15.28 13.64
CA VAL A 29 -5.93 14.73 14.47
C VAL A 29 -5.86 15.11 15.95
N GLU A 30 -4.66 15.29 16.53
CA GLU A 30 -4.47 15.68 17.95
C GLU A 30 -3.52 16.89 18.09
N PRO A 31 -4.00 18.15 17.98
CA PRO A 31 -3.17 19.34 18.25
C PRO A 31 -2.65 19.44 19.70
N SER A 32 -2.98 18.47 20.56
CA SER A 32 -2.75 18.46 22.00
C SER A 32 -1.76 17.40 22.50
N ILE A 33 -1.04 16.65 21.64
CA ILE A 33 0.03 15.74 22.13
C ILE A 33 1.06 16.61 22.88
N PRO A 34 1.19 16.49 24.21
CA PRO A 34 2.06 17.37 24.97
C PRO A 34 3.51 17.13 24.54
N PRO A 35 4.33 18.19 24.41
CA PRO A 35 5.76 18.04 24.23
C PRO A 35 6.32 17.15 25.34
N GLY A 36 7.04 16.07 24.98
CA GLY A 36 7.62 15.13 25.94
C GLY A 36 6.69 14.00 26.41
N SER A 37 5.52 13.82 25.82
CA SER A 37 4.67 12.65 26.09
C SER A 37 5.39 11.34 25.75
N ARG A 38 5.03 10.25 26.45
CA ARG A 38 5.59 8.90 26.19
C ARG A 38 5.41 8.49 24.72
N ALA A 39 4.27 8.81 24.11
CA ALA A 39 4.04 8.52 22.68
C ALA A 39 5.07 9.22 21.78
N MET A 40 5.38 10.49 22.05
CA MET A 40 6.35 11.25 21.26
C MET A 40 7.79 10.72 21.38
N LEU A 41 8.13 10.13 22.54
CA LEU A 41 9.44 9.52 22.79
C LEU A 41 9.57 8.10 22.23
N TRP A 42 8.57 7.25 22.45
CA TRP A 42 8.66 5.83 22.12
C TRP A 42 8.33 5.51 20.66
N THR A 43 7.46 6.28 20.00
CA THR A 43 7.07 5.99 18.61
C THR A 43 8.26 6.00 17.63
N PRO A 44 9.19 6.97 17.66
CA PRO A 44 10.40 6.91 16.83
C PRO A 44 11.29 5.70 17.13
N VAL A 45 11.39 5.30 18.39
CA VAL A 45 12.20 4.15 18.81
C VAL A 45 11.59 2.85 18.28
N VAL A 46 10.27 2.68 18.43
CA VAL A 46 9.55 1.51 17.91
C VAL A 46 9.63 1.47 16.38
N ALA A 47 9.47 2.61 15.70
CA ALA A 47 9.61 2.69 14.24
C ALA A 47 11.03 2.35 13.78
N ALA A 48 12.06 2.77 14.51
CA ALA A 48 13.45 2.39 14.24
C ALA A 48 13.68 0.89 14.42
N ALA A 49 13.16 0.30 15.49
CA ALA A 49 13.25 -1.14 15.73
C ALA A 49 12.50 -1.95 14.65
N ALA A 50 11.32 -1.48 14.23
CA ALA A 50 10.56 -2.09 13.15
C ALA A 50 11.31 -1.99 11.81
N ALA A 51 11.86 -0.83 11.47
CA ALA A 51 12.65 -0.65 10.25
C ALA A 51 13.92 -1.50 10.23
N LEU A 52 14.62 -1.62 11.37
CA LEU A 52 15.75 -2.52 11.51
C LEU A 52 15.35 -3.99 11.35
N SER A 53 14.23 -4.39 11.94
CA SER A 53 13.70 -5.76 11.82
C SER A 53 13.33 -6.08 10.38
N LEU A 54 12.69 -5.13 9.68
CA LEU A 54 12.33 -5.27 8.27
C LEU A 54 13.58 -5.34 7.38
N TRP A 55 14.58 -4.48 7.62
CA TRP A 55 15.86 -4.53 6.91
C TRP A 55 16.57 -5.86 7.12
N TRP A 56 16.62 -6.32 8.38
CA TRP A 56 17.18 -7.63 8.71
C TRP A 56 16.48 -8.75 7.95
N TRP A 57 15.14 -8.77 7.98
CA TRP A 57 14.36 -9.81 7.32
C TRP A 57 14.48 -9.76 5.79
N GLU A 58 14.19 -8.62 5.15
CA GLU A 58 14.10 -8.53 3.69
C GLU A 58 15.46 -8.53 3.00
N VAL A 59 16.45 -7.84 3.59
CA VAL A 59 17.74 -7.61 2.92
C VAL A 59 18.79 -8.61 3.39
N LEU A 60 18.92 -8.82 4.70
CA LEU A 60 19.98 -9.68 5.25
C LEU A 60 19.59 -11.16 5.21
N CYS A 61 18.38 -11.50 5.66
CA CYS A 61 17.86 -12.87 5.58
C CYS A 61 17.29 -13.22 4.20
N ARG A 62 17.19 -12.25 3.27
CA ARG A 62 16.56 -12.43 1.97
C ARG A 62 15.17 -13.06 2.08
N GLY A 63 14.40 -12.67 3.10
CA GLY A 63 13.15 -13.33 3.49
C GLY A 63 12.08 -13.41 2.40
N LEU A 64 12.13 -12.48 1.44
CA LEU A 64 11.23 -12.44 0.29
C LEU A 64 11.82 -13.03 -1.00
N VAL A 65 13.11 -13.30 -1.07
CA VAL A 65 13.73 -13.81 -2.31
C VAL A 65 13.31 -15.26 -2.52
N PRO A 66 12.75 -15.63 -3.69
CA PRO A 66 12.41 -17.03 -3.99
C PRO A 66 13.62 -17.96 -3.95
N GLU A 67 13.38 -19.25 -3.72
CA GLU A 67 14.48 -20.21 -3.63
C GLU A 67 15.21 -20.37 -4.96
N GLY A 68 16.55 -20.30 -4.90
CA GLY A 68 17.41 -20.38 -6.09
C GLY A 68 17.43 -19.10 -6.94
N ALA A 69 16.73 -18.04 -6.54
CA ALA A 69 16.81 -16.75 -7.21
C ALA A 69 17.90 -15.85 -6.62
N ASP A 70 18.59 -15.11 -7.49
CA ASP A 70 19.51 -14.06 -7.09
C ASP A 70 18.81 -12.71 -7.03
N ALA A 71 19.21 -11.90 -6.03
CA ALA A 71 18.71 -10.56 -5.84
C ALA A 71 19.88 -9.60 -5.54
N SER A 72 19.94 -8.49 -6.30
CA SER A 72 20.92 -7.44 -6.07
C SER A 72 20.61 -6.66 -4.79
N LEU A 73 21.64 -6.11 -4.14
CA LEU A 73 21.44 -5.26 -2.96
C LEU A 73 20.57 -4.04 -3.27
N ALA A 74 20.70 -3.47 -4.47
CA ALA A 74 19.87 -2.34 -4.90
C ALA A 74 18.39 -2.71 -4.96
N MET A 75 18.04 -3.86 -5.55
CA MET A 75 16.65 -4.34 -5.62
C MET A 75 16.07 -4.58 -4.22
N LEU A 76 16.84 -5.23 -3.35
CA LEU A 76 16.42 -5.48 -1.96
C LEU A 76 16.24 -4.17 -1.17
N ALA A 77 17.15 -3.22 -1.33
CA ALA A 77 17.06 -1.91 -0.68
C ALA A 77 15.87 -1.08 -1.18
N THR A 78 15.58 -1.12 -2.49
CA THR A 78 14.41 -0.47 -3.07
C THR A 78 13.12 -1.09 -2.53
N ARG A 79 13.01 -2.42 -2.49
CA ARG A 79 11.85 -3.12 -1.92
C ARG A 79 11.64 -2.77 -0.45
N PHE A 80 12.72 -2.79 0.34
CA PHE A 80 12.70 -2.37 1.73
C PHE A 80 12.18 -0.93 1.89
N ALA A 81 12.66 0.01 1.07
CA ALA A 81 12.22 1.40 1.14
C ALA A 81 10.71 1.54 0.85
N LEU A 82 10.21 0.79 -0.13
CA LEU A 82 8.80 0.82 -0.53
C LEU A 82 7.89 0.16 0.52
N HIS A 83 8.23 -1.04 0.99
CA HIS A 83 7.49 -1.72 2.05
C HIS A 83 7.56 -0.96 3.38
N GLY A 84 8.71 -0.40 3.73
CA GLY A 84 8.88 0.45 4.91
C GLY A 84 8.00 1.70 4.85
N THR A 85 7.88 2.33 3.67
CA THR A 85 6.98 3.46 3.46
C THR A 85 5.52 3.05 3.59
N LEU A 86 5.10 1.94 2.97
CA LEU A 86 3.76 1.39 3.12
C LEU A 86 3.45 1.09 4.60
N PHE A 87 4.35 0.44 5.32
CA PHE A 87 4.16 0.09 6.74
C PHE A 87 4.06 1.33 7.63
N LEU A 88 4.81 2.40 7.33
CA LEU A 88 4.64 3.68 8.03
C LEU A 88 3.27 4.30 7.78
N LEU A 89 2.75 4.24 6.55
CA LEU A 89 1.40 4.71 6.21
C LEU A 89 0.32 3.87 6.91
N LEU A 90 0.46 2.54 6.93
CA LEU A 90 -0.44 1.62 7.63
C LEU A 90 -0.41 1.84 9.15
N ALA A 91 0.78 2.06 9.74
CA ALA A 91 0.92 2.39 11.14
C ALA A 91 0.25 3.73 11.47
N ALA A 92 0.42 4.73 10.62
CA ALA A 92 -0.23 6.04 10.79
C ALA A 92 -1.77 5.93 10.68
N ALA A 93 -2.28 5.21 9.68
CA ALA A 93 -3.71 4.95 9.52
C ALA A 93 -4.28 4.19 10.74
N THR A 94 -3.61 3.12 11.16
CA THR A 94 -4.00 2.31 12.33
C THR A 94 -4.02 3.14 13.61
N TRP A 95 -3.03 4.01 13.81
CA TRP A 95 -2.97 4.86 15.00
C TRP A 95 -4.16 5.82 15.07
N VAL A 96 -4.50 6.46 13.96
CA VAL A 96 -5.63 7.38 13.89
C VAL A 96 -6.94 6.62 14.07
N ASP A 97 -7.07 5.46 13.42
CA ASP A 97 -8.30 4.67 13.44
C ASP A 97 -8.59 4.08 14.84
N LEU A 98 -7.57 3.57 15.55
CA LEU A 98 -7.74 3.06 16.92
C LEU A 98 -8.20 4.15 17.91
N ARG A 99 -7.88 5.42 17.66
CA ARG A 99 -8.23 6.53 18.56
C ARG A 99 -9.52 7.23 18.18
N HIS A 100 -9.75 7.40 16.88
CA HIS A 100 -10.80 8.26 16.36
C HIS A 100 -11.85 7.51 15.53
N ARG A 101 -11.66 6.20 15.30
CA ARG A 101 -12.54 5.34 14.47
C ARG A 101 -12.79 5.91 13.08
N ILE A 102 -11.78 6.61 12.53
CA ILE A 102 -11.82 7.29 11.24
C ILE A 102 -10.48 7.06 10.57
N ILE A 103 -10.51 6.70 9.29
CA ILE A 103 -9.32 6.65 8.44
C ILE A 103 -9.21 7.98 7.69
N PRO A 104 -8.12 8.75 7.87
CA PRO A 104 -8.02 10.09 7.29
C PRO A 104 -7.55 10.06 5.84
N ASP A 105 -8.26 10.79 4.98
CA ASP A 105 -7.87 11.01 3.57
C ASP A 105 -6.48 11.65 3.44
N ALA A 106 -6.06 12.42 4.44
CA ALA A 106 -4.73 13.01 4.53
C ALA A 106 -3.59 11.97 4.59
N ILE A 107 -3.91 10.70 4.82
CA ILE A 107 -2.97 9.57 4.74
C ILE A 107 -3.23 8.76 3.46
N THR A 108 -4.48 8.39 3.19
CA THR A 108 -4.79 7.46 2.08
C THR A 108 -4.64 8.09 0.70
N VAL A 109 -5.02 9.35 0.49
CA VAL A 109 -4.87 10.04 -0.80
C VAL A 109 -3.39 10.22 -1.19
N PRO A 110 -2.53 10.83 -0.35
CA PRO A 110 -1.12 10.92 -0.70
C PRO A 110 -0.45 9.54 -0.71
N GLY A 111 -0.92 8.60 0.10
CA GLY A 111 -0.46 7.21 0.07
C GLY A 111 -0.73 6.54 -1.27
N VAL A 112 -1.91 6.73 -1.87
CA VAL A 112 -2.23 6.24 -3.22
C VAL A 112 -1.31 6.89 -4.25
N LEU A 113 -1.22 8.22 -4.25
CA LEU A 113 -0.38 8.95 -5.23
C LEU A 113 1.08 8.52 -5.14
N ALA A 114 1.59 8.34 -3.92
CA ALA A 114 2.94 7.84 -3.68
C ALA A 114 3.11 6.39 -4.17
N GLY A 115 2.13 5.51 -3.96
CA GLY A 115 2.16 4.13 -4.46
C GLY A 115 2.16 4.05 -5.99
N LEU A 116 1.29 4.82 -6.64
CA LEU A 116 1.25 4.92 -8.11
C LEU A 116 2.58 5.44 -8.67
N ALA A 117 3.14 6.50 -8.09
CA ALA A 117 4.43 7.04 -8.49
C ALA A 117 5.58 6.06 -8.23
N ALA A 118 5.55 5.38 -7.08
CA ALA A 118 6.56 4.40 -6.68
C ALA A 118 6.60 3.22 -7.65
N LEU A 119 5.45 2.62 -8.00
CA LEU A 119 5.42 1.48 -8.92
C LEU A 119 5.60 1.87 -10.38
N ALA A 120 5.29 3.11 -10.75
CA ALA A 120 5.70 3.67 -12.04
C ALA A 120 7.23 3.79 -12.15
N ALA A 121 7.91 4.21 -11.08
CA ALA A 121 9.36 4.42 -11.09
C ALA A 121 10.19 3.15 -10.80
N TRP A 122 9.73 2.35 -9.84
CA TRP A 122 10.42 1.15 -9.32
C TRP A 122 9.47 -0.05 -9.26
N PRO A 123 9.14 -0.65 -10.42
CA PRO A 123 8.23 -1.79 -10.49
C PRO A 123 8.71 -3.02 -9.70
N ASP A 124 10.03 -3.17 -9.49
CA ASP A 124 10.63 -4.25 -8.68
C ASP A 124 10.28 -4.18 -7.18
N GLY A 125 9.60 -3.10 -6.77
CA GLY A 125 8.97 -2.96 -5.46
C GLY A 125 7.79 -3.90 -5.22
N LEU A 126 7.18 -4.43 -6.28
CA LEU A 126 6.12 -5.44 -6.17
C LEU A 126 6.63 -6.73 -5.51
N LEU A 127 5.69 -7.54 -5.03
CA LEU A 127 6.01 -8.78 -4.33
C LEU A 127 6.65 -9.79 -5.31
N PRO A 128 7.76 -10.45 -4.92
CA PRO A 128 8.54 -11.30 -5.81
C PRO A 128 7.83 -12.63 -6.12
N VAL A 129 7.98 -13.11 -7.34
CA VAL A 129 7.46 -14.40 -7.82
C VAL A 129 8.49 -15.10 -8.70
N ILE A 130 8.26 -16.37 -8.99
CA ILE A 130 9.07 -17.12 -9.93
C ILE A 130 8.42 -17.06 -11.32
N ARG A 131 9.21 -16.67 -12.32
CA ARG A 131 8.85 -16.77 -13.74
C ARG A 131 9.51 -18.00 -14.34
N GLU A 132 8.72 -18.90 -14.90
CA GLU A 132 9.24 -20.03 -15.66
C GLU A 132 9.47 -19.62 -17.12
N VAL A 133 10.73 -19.64 -17.55
CA VAL A 133 11.15 -19.35 -18.93
C VAL A 133 11.37 -20.67 -19.65
N PRO A 134 10.54 -21.02 -20.66
CA PRO A 134 10.69 -22.26 -21.42
C PRO A 134 12.05 -22.32 -22.12
N ARG A 135 12.69 -23.49 -22.09
CA ARG A 135 13.93 -23.77 -22.82
C ARG A 135 13.75 -24.97 -23.72
N SER A 136 14.23 -24.89 -24.96
CA SER A 136 14.20 -26.03 -25.88
C SER A 136 15.10 -27.14 -25.35
N PHE A 137 14.53 -28.33 -25.14
CA PHE A 137 15.23 -29.55 -24.71
C PHE A 137 15.90 -29.47 -23.32
N ALA A 138 15.40 -28.60 -22.42
CA ALA A 138 15.82 -28.54 -21.03
C ALA A 138 14.61 -28.20 -20.12
N PRO A 139 14.66 -28.53 -18.82
CA PRO A 139 13.66 -28.04 -17.85
C PRO A 139 13.56 -26.51 -17.91
N PRO A 140 12.36 -25.94 -17.67
CA PRO A 140 12.16 -24.49 -17.69
C PRO A 140 13.08 -23.83 -16.67
N LEU A 141 13.68 -22.71 -17.08
CA LEU A 141 14.50 -21.91 -16.18
C LEU A 141 13.59 -21.12 -15.25
N ARG A 142 13.88 -21.18 -13.96
CA ARG A 142 13.19 -20.38 -12.95
C ARG A 142 13.98 -19.10 -12.72
N GLU A 143 13.39 -17.97 -13.09
CA GLU A 143 13.97 -16.64 -12.88
C GLU A 143 13.14 -15.86 -11.85
N ALA A 144 13.80 -15.03 -11.05
CA ALA A 144 13.11 -14.09 -10.18
C ALA A 144 12.41 -13.01 -11.02
N ASP A 145 11.14 -12.79 -10.73
CA ASP A 145 10.35 -11.69 -11.25
C ASP A 145 9.50 -11.10 -10.11
N VAL A 146 8.62 -10.16 -10.42
CA VAL A 146 7.65 -9.61 -9.46
C VAL A 146 6.23 -9.78 -9.96
N LEU A 147 5.26 -9.81 -9.04
CA LEU A 147 3.86 -10.03 -9.37
C LEU A 147 3.23 -8.76 -9.94
N GLY A 148 3.07 -8.72 -11.25
CA GLY A 148 2.32 -7.70 -11.96
C GLY A 148 0.82 -8.02 -12.05
N PHE A 149 0.11 -7.26 -12.89
CA PHE A 149 -1.35 -7.30 -12.98
C PHE A 149 -1.94 -8.69 -13.33
N VAL A 150 -1.32 -9.46 -14.23
CA VAL A 150 -1.85 -10.77 -14.67
C VAL A 150 -1.07 -11.96 -14.10
N GLY A 151 0.16 -11.73 -13.63
CA GLY A 151 1.12 -12.77 -13.27
C GLY A 151 2.51 -12.16 -13.13
N PRO A 152 3.59 -12.89 -13.45
CA PRO A 152 4.93 -12.31 -13.50
C PRO A 152 4.95 -11.06 -14.39
N LEU A 153 5.49 -9.96 -13.88
CA LEU A 153 5.47 -8.64 -14.52
C LEU A 153 6.09 -8.69 -15.92
N ARG A 154 7.16 -9.47 -16.08
CA ARG A 154 7.89 -9.67 -17.33
C ARG A 154 7.44 -10.93 -18.06
N GLY A 155 6.31 -11.51 -17.66
CA GLY A 155 5.67 -12.63 -18.33
C GLY A 155 4.82 -12.21 -19.54
N PRO A 156 3.98 -13.13 -20.05
CA PRO A 156 3.00 -12.84 -21.08
C PRO A 156 2.08 -11.69 -20.67
N TRP A 157 1.91 -10.71 -21.55
CA TRP A 157 1.15 -9.49 -21.28
C TRP A 157 -0.06 -9.39 -22.20
N PRO A 158 -1.24 -9.01 -21.71
CA PRO A 158 -2.43 -8.85 -22.55
C PRO A 158 -2.28 -7.68 -23.52
N THR A 159 -2.61 -7.93 -24.79
CA THR A 159 -2.49 -6.96 -25.89
C THR A 159 -3.34 -5.70 -25.68
N TRP A 160 -4.47 -5.83 -24.98
CA TRP A 160 -5.35 -4.71 -24.65
C TRP A 160 -4.84 -3.80 -23.52
N LEU A 161 -3.77 -4.18 -22.80
CA LEU A 161 -3.05 -3.34 -21.84
C LEU A 161 -1.65 -2.96 -22.34
N GLU A 162 -1.36 -3.11 -23.62
CA GLU A 162 -0.06 -2.69 -24.14
C GLU A 162 0.18 -1.18 -23.97
N PRO A 163 1.45 -0.76 -23.83
CA PRO A 163 1.81 0.65 -23.87
C PRO A 163 1.61 1.23 -25.28
N ALA A 164 2.10 2.45 -25.52
CA ALA A 164 2.00 3.09 -26.84
C ALA A 164 2.47 2.15 -27.96
N PRO A 165 1.67 2.00 -29.06
CA PRO A 165 0.57 2.87 -29.48
C PRO A 165 -0.85 2.42 -29.06
N SER A 166 -1.01 1.39 -28.23
CA SER A 166 -2.34 0.88 -27.86
C SER A 166 -3.13 1.88 -26.99
N LEU A 167 -4.23 2.41 -27.53
CA LEU A 167 -5.09 3.36 -26.79
C LEU A 167 -5.98 2.69 -25.74
N ALA A 168 -6.22 1.38 -25.86
CA ALA A 168 -7.05 0.64 -24.91
C ALA A 168 -6.44 0.64 -23.50
N GLY A 169 -5.14 0.36 -23.41
CA GLY A 169 -4.41 0.38 -22.14
C GLY A 169 -4.42 1.75 -21.49
N LEU A 170 -4.18 2.81 -22.29
CA LEU A 170 -4.24 4.19 -21.82
C LEU A 170 -5.63 4.57 -21.30
N ALA A 171 -6.68 4.25 -22.06
CA ALA A 171 -8.05 4.57 -21.68
C ALA A 171 -8.44 3.89 -20.36
N ILE A 172 -8.09 2.61 -20.18
CA ILE A 172 -8.36 1.87 -18.95
C ILE A 172 -7.61 2.50 -17.76
N ALA A 173 -6.34 2.85 -17.93
CA ALA A 173 -5.54 3.47 -16.87
C ALA A 173 -6.08 4.85 -16.47
N ILE A 174 -6.44 5.68 -17.45
CA ILE A 174 -7.02 7.01 -17.22
C ILE A 174 -8.40 6.90 -16.55
N VAL A 175 -9.25 5.95 -16.98
CA VAL A 175 -10.55 5.71 -16.34
C VAL A 175 -10.35 5.25 -14.91
N ALA A 176 -9.48 4.27 -14.65
CA ALA A 176 -9.20 3.80 -13.29
C ALA A 176 -8.71 4.93 -12.37
N PHE A 177 -7.75 5.73 -12.83
CA PHE A 177 -7.25 6.88 -12.09
C PHE A 177 -8.35 7.93 -11.85
N THR A 178 -9.14 8.25 -12.87
CA THR A 178 -10.19 9.28 -12.80
C THR A 178 -11.34 8.85 -11.89
N VAL A 179 -11.78 7.59 -11.98
CA VAL A 179 -12.83 7.05 -11.11
C VAL A 179 -12.40 7.12 -9.64
N TRP A 180 -11.17 6.67 -9.33
CA TRP A 180 -10.65 6.83 -7.99
C TRP A 180 -10.50 8.29 -7.58
N TRP A 181 -10.02 9.16 -8.47
CA TRP A 181 -9.90 10.58 -8.19
C TRP A 181 -11.26 11.20 -7.84
N LEU A 182 -12.33 10.84 -8.54
CA LEU A 182 -13.66 11.37 -8.29
C LEU A 182 -14.28 10.81 -7.01
N VAL A 183 -14.21 9.49 -6.81
CA VAL A 183 -14.90 8.79 -5.71
C VAL A 183 -14.08 8.82 -4.41
N GLY A 184 -12.79 8.55 -4.50
CA GLY A 184 -11.88 8.43 -3.36
C GLY A 184 -11.43 9.76 -2.78
N THR A 185 -11.77 10.90 -3.39
CA THR A 185 -11.40 12.23 -2.90
C THR A 185 -12.59 13.17 -2.71
N GLU A 186 -13.83 12.68 -2.64
CA GLU A 186 -15.03 13.55 -2.58
C GLU A 186 -14.94 14.67 -1.51
N PRO A 187 -15.40 15.91 -1.79
CA PRO A 187 -15.15 17.09 -0.93
C PRO A 187 -15.91 17.15 0.40
N GLY A 188 -16.50 16.05 0.88
CA GLY A 188 -17.63 16.11 1.80
C GLY A 188 -17.33 16.39 3.28
N VAL A 189 -16.22 15.91 3.85
CA VAL A 189 -16.05 15.89 5.33
C VAL A 189 -14.62 16.16 5.83
N SER A 190 -13.57 15.99 5.00
CA SER A 190 -12.18 15.99 5.49
C SER A 190 -11.38 17.29 5.26
N GLU A 191 -11.89 18.27 4.50
CA GLU A 191 -11.18 19.55 4.26
C GLU A 191 -10.98 20.37 5.54
N THR A 192 -11.81 20.22 6.56
CA THR A 192 -11.68 20.97 7.81
C THR A 192 -10.59 20.43 8.74
N ARG A 193 -10.21 19.15 8.63
CA ARG A 193 -9.21 18.48 9.51
C ARG A 193 -7.82 18.35 8.89
N MET A 194 -7.65 18.69 7.62
CA MET A 194 -6.37 18.61 6.94
C MET A 194 -5.51 19.84 7.25
N GLY A 195 -4.23 19.63 7.60
CA GLY A 195 -3.31 20.72 7.94
C GLY A 195 -3.18 21.74 6.81
N ALA A 196 -3.06 23.04 7.14
CA ALA A 196 -3.09 24.14 6.17
C ALA A 196 -2.09 23.99 5.00
N TRP A 197 -0.92 23.40 5.27
CA TRP A 197 0.09 23.14 4.25
C TRP A 197 -0.32 22.02 3.26
N TRP A 198 -0.92 20.92 3.76
CA TRP A 198 -1.38 19.82 2.93
C TRP A 198 -2.59 20.23 2.09
N ARG A 199 -3.48 21.04 2.67
CA ARG A 199 -4.56 21.68 1.89
C ARG A 199 -3.98 22.47 0.73
N ARG A 200 -2.92 23.27 0.90
CA ARG A 200 -2.31 24.00 -0.22
C ARG A 200 -1.77 23.10 -1.34
N LEU A 201 -1.30 21.89 -1.02
CA LEU A 201 -0.77 20.95 -2.01
C LEU A 201 -1.85 20.14 -2.73
N VAL A 202 -2.92 19.72 -2.05
CA VAL A 202 -3.98 18.85 -2.61
C VAL A 202 -5.25 19.62 -3.02
N ALA A 203 -5.47 20.81 -2.45
CA ALA A 203 -6.59 21.68 -2.81
C ALA A 203 -6.60 22.16 -4.26
N PRO A 204 -5.48 22.33 -5.00
CA PRO A 204 -5.56 22.44 -6.45
C PRO A 204 -5.85 21.05 -7.04
N ARG A 205 -7.03 20.52 -6.71
CA ARG A 205 -7.58 19.25 -7.19
C ARG A 205 -7.42 19.07 -8.70
N PRO A 206 -7.70 20.07 -9.56
CA PRO A 206 -7.45 19.92 -10.99
C PRO A 206 -5.96 19.75 -11.32
N LEU A 207 -5.04 20.40 -10.62
CA LEU A 207 -3.60 20.23 -10.87
C LEU A 207 -3.13 18.83 -10.51
N VAL A 208 -3.59 18.25 -9.40
CA VAL A 208 -3.24 16.87 -9.02
C VAL A 208 -3.83 15.87 -10.02
N ALA A 209 -5.05 16.09 -10.49
CA ALA A 209 -5.66 15.26 -11.53
C ALA A 209 -4.88 15.35 -12.86
N ILE A 210 -4.54 16.56 -13.30
CA ILE A 210 -3.79 16.80 -14.54
C ILE A 210 -2.38 16.19 -14.45
N THR A 211 -1.68 16.39 -13.33
CA THR A 211 -0.35 15.84 -13.13
C THR A 211 -0.38 14.32 -13.06
N GLY A 212 -1.34 13.72 -12.36
CA GLY A 212 -1.53 12.27 -12.33
C GLY A 212 -1.84 11.68 -13.70
N ALA A 213 -2.77 12.29 -14.45
CA ALA A 213 -3.05 11.89 -15.84
C ALA A 213 -1.82 12.06 -16.74
N GLY A 214 -1.04 13.12 -16.53
CA GLY A 214 0.24 13.33 -17.21
C GLY A 214 1.23 12.20 -16.96
N VAL A 215 1.36 11.73 -15.71
CA VAL A 215 2.22 10.58 -15.34
C VAL A 215 1.72 9.28 -15.99
N VAL A 216 0.41 9.07 -16.07
CA VAL A 216 -0.17 7.92 -16.78
C VAL A 216 0.20 7.96 -18.26
N VAL A 217 0.08 9.13 -18.90
CA VAL A 217 0.46 9.29 -20.32
C VAL A 217 1.96 9.12 -20.52
N THR A 218 2.81 9.70 -19.66
CA THR A 218 4.26 9.58 -19.82
C THR A 218 4.75 8.15 -19.66
N THR A 219 4.24 7.42 -18.66
CA THR A 219 4.57 6.00 -18.47
C THR A 219 4.03 5.13 -19.62
N TRP A 220 2.86 5.44 -20.17
CA TRP A 220 2.33 4.78 -21.37
C TRP A 220 3.22 5.00 -22.60
N LEU A 221 3.77 6.21 -22.77
CA LEU A 221 4.70 6.54 -23.85
C LEU A 221 6.06 5.86 -23.66
N VAL A 222 6.58 5.80 -22.43
CA VAL A 222 7.85 5.12 -22.11
C VAL A 222 7.72 3.59 -22.25
N GLY A 223 6.59 3.04 -21.85
CA GLY A 223 6.32 1.60 -21.90
C GLY A 223 7.18 0.77 -20.93
N GLY A 224 7.42 -0.48 -21.30
CA GLY A 224 8.24 -1.41 -20.53
C GLY A 224 7.70 -1.71 -19.12
N ASP A 225 8.61 -2.01 -18.20
CA ASP A 225 8.27 -2.39 -16.82
C ASP A 225 7.61 -1.24 -16.06
N HIS A 226 7.93 0.02 -16.38
CA HIS A 226 7.33 1.21 -15.77
C HIS A 226 5.82 1.28 -16.03
N TRP A 227 5.39 1.06 -17.28
CA TRP A 227 3.98 0.98 -17.63
C TRP A 227 3.30 -0.18 -16.93
N ARG A 228 3.90 -1.38 -16.97
CA ARG A 228 3.33 -2.58 -16.35
C ARG A 228 3.21 -2.43 -14.83
N GLY A 229 4.18 -1.78 -14.19
CA GLY A 229 4.16 -1.43 -12.77
C GLY A 229 3.01 -0.50 -12.42
N LEU A 230 2.84 0.59 -13.19
CA LEU A 230 1.73 1.52 -12.99
C LEU A 230 0.36 0.86 -13.21
N VAL A 231 0.20 0.03 -14.25
CA VAL A 231 -1.05 -0.71 -14.50
C VAL A 231 -1.34 -1.68 -13.35
N SER A 232 -0.31 -2.33 -12.79
CA SER A 232 -0.45 -3.20 -11.62
C SER A 232 -0.91 -2.41 -10.39
N ALA A 233 -0.38 -1.21 -10.20
CA ALA A 233 -0.78 -0.29 -9.13
C ALA A 233 -2.23 0.19 -9.28
N LEU A 234 -2.63 0.63 -10.48
CA LEU A 234 -3.99 1.09 -10.78
C LEU A 234 -5.01 -0.06 -10.69
N GLY A 235 -4.64 -1.26 -11.17
CA GLY A 235 -5.44 -2.46 -11.03
C GLY A 235 -5.58 -2.88 -9.57
N GLY A 236 -4.49 -2.81 -8.81
CA GLY A 236 -4.47 -3.01 -7.36
C GLY A 236 -5.44 -2.10 -6.65
N LEU A 237 -5.32 -0.79 -6.89
CA LEU A 237 -6.20 0.24 -6.37
C LEU A 237 -7.68 -0.03 -6.72
N ALA A 238 -7.98 -0.32 -7.99
CA ALA A 238 -9.36 -0.49 -8.44
C ALA A 238 -10.02 -1.74 -7.86
N VAL A 239 -9.32 -2.87 -7.88
CA VAL A 239 -9.86 -4.16 -7.40
C VAL A 239 -9.99 -4.18 -5.88
N SER A 240 -8.97 -3.72 -5.16
CA SER A 240 -9.00 -3.70 -3.69
C SER A 240 -10.08 -2.75 -3.15
N ALA A 241 -10.16 -1.53 -3.68
CA ALA A 241 -11.22 -0.58 -3.35
C ALA A 241 -12.59 -1.12 -3.73
N GLY A 242 -12.72 -1.67 -4.95
CA GLY A 242 -13.96 -2.24 -5.46
C GLY A 242 -14.47 -3.39 -4.59
N MET A 243 -13.59 -4.29 -4.15
CA MET A 243 -13.97 -5.42 -3.30
C MET A 243 -14.51 -4.93 -1.94
N VAL A 244 -13.81 -4.02 -1.26
CA VAL A 244 -14.28 -3.46 0.01
C VAL A 244 -15.57 -2.66 -0.19
N TRP A 245 -15.67 -1.88 -1.26
CA TRP A 245 -16.88 -1.13 -1.57
C TRP A 245 -18.08 -2.05 -1.83
N LEU A 246 -17.90 -3.16 -2.55
CA LEU A 246 -18.93 -4.15 -2.81
C LEU A 246 -19.41 -4.81 -1.52
N THR A 247 -18.49 -5.19 -0.62
CA THR A 247 -18.86 -5.75 0.70
C THR A 247 -19.65 -4.74 1.52
N ARG A 248 -19.21 -3.47 1.58
CA ARG A 248 -19.94 -2.36 2.21
C ARG A 248 -21.34 -2.22 1.63
N ALA A 249 -21.46 -2.20 0.30
CA ALA A 249 -22.72 -1.98 -0.40
C ALA A 249 -23.70 -3.15 -0.22
N GLY A 250 -23.23 -4.40 -0.16
CA GLY A 250 -24.04 -5.57 0.16
C GLY A 250 -24.50 -5.57 1.62
N ALA A 251 -23.58 -5.37 2.56
CA ALA A 251 -23.89 -5.34 3.99
C ALA A 251 -24.85 -4.19 4.34
N SER A 252 -24.68 -3.01 3.74
CA SER A 252 -25.54 -1.85 4.03
C SER A 252 -26.97 -2.07 3.55
N ARG A 253 -27.16 -2.77 2.43
CA ARG A 253 -28.49 -3.18 1.95
C ARG A 253 -29.13 -4.24 2.85
N ALA A 254 -28.34 -5.19 3.35
CA ALA A 254 -28.83 -6.23 4.24
C ALA A 254 -29.21 -5.69 5.64
N LEU A 255 -28.45 -4.74 6.17
CA LEU A 255 -28.64 -4.17 7.51
C LEU A 255 -29.60 -2.97 7.55
N GLY A 256 -30.00 -2.43 6.40
CA GLY A 256 -30.88 -1.26 6.31
C GLY A 256 -30.25 0.04 6.85
N ARG A 257 -28.94 0.03 7.14
CA ARG A 257 -28.13 1.16 7.62
C ARG A 257 -26.74 1.06 7.03
N GLU A 258 -25.99 2.15 7.06
CA GLU A 258 -24.60 2.13 6.60
C GLU A 258 -23.77 1.12 7.40
N ALA A 259 -23.25 0.10 6.73
CA ALA A 259 -22.56 -1.01 7.37
C ALA A 259 -21.11 -0.70 7.73
N MET A 260 -20.46 0.18 6.96
CA MET A 260 -19.02 0.46 7.09
C MET A 260 -18.67 1.85 6.54
N GLY A 261 -17.62 2.46 7.06
CA GLY A 261 -17.13 3.76 6.59
C GLY A 261 -16.47 3.67 5.21
N LEU A 262 -16.49 4.76 4.44
CA LEU A 262 -15.76 4.86 3.17
C LEU A 262 -14.22 4.81 3.39
N GLY A 263 -13.75 5.09 4.60
CA GLY A 263 -12.33 5.06 4.96
C GLY A 263 -11.64 3.71 4.71
N ASP A 264 -12.33 2.60 4.95
CA ASP A 264 -11.78 1.26 4.70
C ASP A 264 -11.57 1.01 3.19
N VAL A 265 -12.45 1.59 2.36
CA VAL A 265 -12.33 1.53 0.89
C VAL A 265 -11.11 2.32 0.42
N THR A 266 -10.90 3.53 0.94
CA THR A 266 -9.76 4.37 0.57
C THR A 266 -8.43 3.83 1.12
N LEU A 267 -8.46 3.18 2.30
CA LEU A 267 -7.32 2.45 2.84
C LEU A 267 -6.91 1.31 1.93
N MET A 268 -7.87 0.46 1.50
CA MET A 268 -7.54 -0.64 0.62
C MET A 268 -7.14 -0.15 -0.78
N ALA A 269 -7.74 0.93 -1.29
CA ALA A 269 -7.26 1.60 -2.51
C ALA A 269 -5.77 1.97 -2.42
N MET A 270 -5.35 2.51 -1.26
CA MET A 270 -3.95 2.80 -0.96
C MET A 270 -3.13 1.53 -0.98
N VAL A 271 -3.47 0.50 -0.21
CA VAL A 271 -2.72 -0.78 -0.17
C VAL A 271 -2.56 -1.38 -1.56
N GLY A 272 -3.64 -1.38 -2.36
CA GLY A 272 -3.64 -1.85 -3.74
C GLY A 272 -2.67 -1.10 -4.64
N ALA A 273 -2.54 0.22 -4.47
CA ALA A 273 -1.58 1.03 -5.23
C ALA A 273 -0.11 0.67 -4.94
N TRP A 274 0.20 -0.01 -3.83
CA TRP A 274 1.56 -0.42 -3.48
C TRP A 274 1.86 -1.89 -3.78
N LEU A 275 0.86 -2.77 -3.65
CA LEU A 275 1.08 -4.23 -3.72
C LEU A 275 0.49 -4.89 -4.97
N GLY A 276 -0.38 -4.21 -5.72
CA GLY A 276 -1.22 -4.85 -6.73
C GLY A 276 -2.45 -5.52 -6.12
N TRP A 277 -3.27 -6.16 -6.96
CA TRP A 277 -4.59 -6.65 -6.52
C TRP A 277 -4.55 -8.03 -5.86
N GLN A 278 -3.71 -8.94 -6.35
CA GLN A 278 -3.67 -10.32 -5.87
C GLN A 278 -3.28 -10.39 -4.38
N PRO A 279 -2.24 -9.67 -3.89
CA PRO A 279 -1.91 -9.68 -2.48
C PRO A 279 -3.00 -9.01 -1.64
N CYS A 280 -3.70 -8.02 -2.19
CA CYS A 280 -4.80 -7.33 -1.50
C CYS A 280 -6.02 -8.24 -1.28
N VAL A 281 -6.30 -9.16 -2.20
CA VAL A 281 -7.36 -10.17 -2.02
C VAL A 281 -7.03 -11.05 -0.80
N LEU A 282 -5.78 -11.53 -0.72
CA LEU A 282 -5.31 -12.32 0.43
C LEU A 282 -5.33 -11.48 1.72
N ALA A 283 -4.93 -10.21 1.65
CA ALA A 283 -4.90 -9.31 2.80
C ALA A 283 -6.31 -9.08 3.36
N CYS A 284 -7.30 -8.82 2.49
CA CYS A 284 -8.70 -8.69 2.91
C CYS A 284 -9.25 -9.98 3.50
N PHE A 285 -8.96 -11.13 2.89
CA PHE A 285 -9.38 -12.41 3.43
C PHE A 285 -8.81 -12.65 4.83
N LEU A 286 -7.51 -12.42 5.02
CA LEU A 286 -6.84 -12.55 6.31
C LEU A 286 -7.38 -11.53 7.34
N ALA A 287 -7.68 -10.31 6.89
CA ALA A 287 -8.26 -9.26 7.73
C ALA A 287 -9.62 -9.64 8.31
N VAL A 288 -10.44 -10.44 7.59
CA VAL A 288 -11.71 -10.94 8.14
C VAL A 288 -11.47 -11.83 9.35
N PHE A 289 -10.51 -12.76 9.30
CA PHE A 289 -10.20 -13.64 10.44
C PHE A 289 -9.57 -12.87 11.59
N ILE A 290 -8.68 -11.93 11.30
CA ILE A 290 -8.07 -11.06 12.30
C ILE A 290 -9.15 -10.21 12.97
N GLY A 291 -10.05 -9.60 12.19
CA GLY A 291 -11.14 -8.79 12.69
C GLY A 291 -12.12 -9.60 13.52
N LEU A 292 -12.44 -10.83 13.10
CA LEU A 292 -13.27 -11.76 13.87
C LEU A 292 -12.61 -12.14 15.20
N ALA A 293 -11.33 -12.48 15.19
CA ALA A 293 -10.59 -12.84 16.40
C ALA A 293 -10.54 -11.66 17.40
N HIS A 294 -10.22 -10.45 16.92
CA HIS A 294 -10.26 -9.24 17.74
C HIS A 294 -11.67 -8.92 18.24
N GLY A 295 -12.69 -9.12 17.39
CA GLY A 295 -14.10 -8.95 17.72
C GLY A 295 -14.55 -9.84 18.87
N VAL A 296 -14.26 -11.13 18.77
CA VAL A 296 -14.59 -12.10 19.83
C VAL A 296 -13.82 -11.80 21.11
N ALA A 297 -12.51 -11.52 21.02
CA ALA A 297 -11.71 -11.21 22.19
C ALA A 297 -12.24 -9.98 22.95
N GLN A 298 -12.62 -8.91 22.24
CA GLN A 298 -13.17 -7.72 22.88
C GLN A 298 -14.59 -7.92 23.43
N LEU A 299 -15.43 -8.69 22.73
CA LEU A 299 -16.76 -9.01 23.24
C LEU A 299 -16.68 -9.76 24.59
N VAL A 300 -15.70 -10.66 24.73
CA VAL A 300 -15.46 -11.43 25.96
C VAL A 300 -14.86 -10.56 27.07
N LEU A 301 -13.94 -9.64 26.73
CA LEU A 301 -13.17 -8.88 27.73
C LEU A 301 -13.82 -7.55 28.16
N HIS A 302 -14.51 -6.85 27.25
CA HIS A 302 -14.86 -5.44 27.43
C HIS A 302 -16.31 -5.08 27.10
N SER A 303 -17.13 -6.00 26.60
CA SER A 303 -18.54 -5.76 26.26
C SER A 303 -18.80 -4.58 25.30
N GLU A 304 -17.77 -4.12 24.57
CA GLU A 304 -17.86 -3.06 23.56
C GLU A 304 -18.30 -3.67 22.22
N THR A 305 -19.22 -2.99 21.52
CA THR A 305 -19.85 -3.51 20.30
C THR A 305 -19.36 -2.84 19.00
N GLU A 306 -18.53 -1.81 19.09
CA GLU A 306 -18.04 -1.05 17.93
C GLU A 306 -16.52 -1.15 17.81
N LEU A 307 -16.07 -1.89 16.80
CA LEU A 307 -14.66 -2.09 16.48
C LEU A 307 -14.28 -1.47 15.14
N PRO A 308 -13.23 -0.65 15.08
CA PRO A 308 -12.67 -0.21 13.81
C PRO A 308 -12.07 -1.41 13.06
N PHE A 309 -12.46 -1.60 11.81
CA PHE A 309 -11.99 -2.71 10.97
C PHE A 309 -10.62 -2.42 10.34
N GLY A 310 -10.26 -1.14 10.17
CA GLY A 310 -9.01 -0.67 9.58
C GLY A 310 -7.73 -1.29 10.15
N PRO A 311 -7.55 -1.50 11.47
CA PRO A 311 -6.35 -2.13 12.02
C PRO A 311 -6.20 -3.58 11.56
N SER A 312 -7.32 -4.28 11.36
CA SER A 312 -7.32 -5.66 10.87
C SER A 312 -6.92 -5.71 9.39
N LEU A 313 -7.35 -4.73 8.58
CA LEU A 313 -6.90 -4.56 7.19
C LEU A 313 -5.40 -4.26 7.11
N CYS A 314 -4.92 -3.31 7.91
CA CYS A 314 -3.49 -2.97 7.98
C CYS A 314 -2.63 -4.17 8.39
N LEU A 315 -3.07 -4.93 9.41
CA LEU A 315 -2.36 -6.11 9.87
C LEU A 315 -2.39 -7.23 8.82
N GLY A 316 -3.53 -7.44 8.16
CA GLY A 316 -3.67 -8.39 7.06
C GLY A 316 -2.70 -8.08 5.91
N ALA A 317 -2.60 -6.80 5.51
CA ALA A 317 -1.65 -6.37 4.48
C ALA A 317 -0.19 -6.58 4.89
N ALA A 318 0.18 -6.21 6.12
CA ALA A 318 1.53 -6.39 6.63
C ALA A 318 1.94 -7.88 6.71
N LEU A 319 1.01 -8.74 7.15
CA LEU A 319 1.24 -10.19 7.24
C LEU A 319 1.39 -10.83 5.85
N VAL A 320 0.60 -10.40 4.86
CA VAL A 320 0.76 -10.87 3.48
C VAL A 320 2.12 -10.47 2.91
N VAL A 321 2.58 -9.23 3.16
CA VAL A 321 3.91 -8.79 2.71
C VAL A 321 5.01 -9.63 3.38
N VAL A 322 5.03 -9.72 4.71
CA VAL A 322 6.09 -10.45 5.44
C VAL A 322 6.05 -11.96 5.16
N GLY A 323 4.85 -12.52 5.05
CA GLY A 323 4.58 -13.93 4.79
C GLY A 323 4.47 -14.29 3.31
N TRP A 324 4.89 -13.43 2.39
CA TRP A 324 4.67 -13.65 0.96
C TRP A 324 5.38 -14.90 0.41
N ARG A 325 6.64 -15.12 0.82
CA ARG A 325 7.47 -16.22 0.31
C ARG A 325 6.80 -17.60 0.45
N PRO A 326 6.25 -18.02 1.60
CA PRO A 326 5.55 -19.30 1.69
C PRO A 326 4.18 -19.33 0.98
N LEU A 327 3.58 -18.18 0.67
CA LEU A 327 2.27 -18.10 0.00
C LEU A 327 2.37 -18.26 -1.52
N TRP A 328 3.45 -17.75 -2.13
CA TRP A 328 3.57 -17.63 -3.58
C TRP A 328 5.00 -17.90 -4.13
N GLY A 329 5.95 -18.21 -3.26
CA GLY A 329 7.37 -18.43 -3.61
C GLY A 329 7.76 -19.87 -3.81
#